data_AF-A0A1G4QC95-F1
#
_entry.id   AF-A0A1G4QC95-F1
#
_cell.length_a   1.000
_cell.length_b   1.000
_cell.length_c   1.000
_cell.angle_alpha   90.00
_cell.angle_beta   90.00
_cell.angle_gamma   90.00
#
_symmetry.space_group_name_H-M   'P 1'
#
loop_
_entity.id
_entity.type
_entity.pdbx_description
1 polymer ?
#
loop_
_entity_poly.entity_id
_entity_poly.type
_entity_poly.pdbx_seq_one_letter_code
_entity_poly.pdbx_strand_id
1 'polypeptide(L)' 'MSANKAYKYRIYPNTNQKKYFSKAFGCVRFLYNKMLSDKKDYYEKNKKSLSVNPSNYKNEFPFLKEVDSLALCNA' A
#
# COMPACT_ATOMS: atom_id res chain seq x y z
N MET A 1 37.65 24.99 -13.56
CA MET A 1 36.86 24.06 -12.72
C MET A 1 35.42 24.07 -13.23
N SER A 2 34.84 22.90 -13.52
CA SER A 2 33.43 22.81 -13.94
C SER A 2 32.54 23.00 -12.72
N ALA A 3 31.59 23.93 -12.76
CA ALA A 3 30.62 24.13 -11.70
C ALA A 3 29.48 23.10 -11.84
N ASN A 4 29.21 22.35 -10.77
CA ASN A 4 28.07 21.44 -10.74
C ASN A 4 26.76 22.24 -10.77
N LYS A 5 25.91 22.00 -11.76
CA LYS A 5 24.56 22.58 -11.85
C LYS A 5 23.56 21.63 -11.21
N ALA A 6 22.66 22.18 -10.38
CA ALA A 6 21.52 21.48 -9.86
C ALA A 6 20.24 22.21 -10.24
N TYR A 7 19.18 21.46 -10.52
CA TYR A 7 17.86 22.01 -10.85
C TYR A 7 16.84 21.56 -9.81
N LYS A 8 15.95 22.48 -9.42
CA LYS A 8 14.84 22.21 -8.51
C LYS A 8 13.54 22.44 -9.24
N TYR A 9 12.77 21.38 -9.41
CA TYR A 9 11.44 21.44 -10.02
C TYR A 9 10.38 21.02 -9.00
N ARG A 10 9.19 21.59 -9.15
CA ARG A 10 7.99 21.13 -8.46
C ARG A 10 7.00 20.64 -9.50
N ILE A 11 6.57 19.39 -9.35
CA ILE A 11 5.59 18.76 -10.23
C ILE A 11 4.30 18.57 -9.43
N TYR A 12 3.17 18.93 -10.03
CA TYR A 12 1.85 18.70 -9.46
C TYR A 12 1.14 17.60 -10.27
N PRO A 13 0.42 16.69 -9.59
CA PRO A 13 -0.27 15.62 -10.29
C PRO A 13 -1.44 16.17 -11.10
N ASN A 14 -1.64 15.63 -12.30
CA ASN A 14 -2.86 15.84 -13.06
C ASN A 14 -4.04 15.06 -12.45
N THR A 15 -5.24 15.25 -12.99
CA THR A 15 -6.47 14.62 -12.47
C THR A 15 -6.37 13.10 -12.40
N ASN A 16 -5.78 12.44 -13.41
CA ASN A 16 -5.67 10.98 -13.44
C ASN A 16 -4.67 10.47 -12.41
N GLN A 17 -3.53 11.17 -12.25
CA GLN A 17 -2.54 10.85 -11.23
C GLN A 17 -3.10 11.02 -9.82
N LYS A 18 -3.87 12.08 -9.55
CA LYS A 18 -4.55 12.26 -8.25
C LYS A 18 -5.47 11.09 -7.94
N LYS A 19 -6.30 10.68 -8.90
CA LYS A 19 -7.18 9.51 -8.76
C LYS A 19 -6.39 8.24 -8.48
N TYR A 20 -5.30 8.00 -9.23
CA TYR A 20 -4.42 6.86 -9.02
C TYR A 20 -3.79 6.86 -7.62
N PHE A 21 -3.25 7.99 -7.17
CA PHE A 21 -2.65 8.11 -5.85
C PHE A 21 -3.67 7.89 -4.73
N SER A 22 -4.88 8.42 -4.86
CA SER A 22 -5.96 8.15 -3.90
C SER A 22 -6.28 6.66 -3.82
N LYS A 23 -6.34 5.95 -4.95
CA LYS A 23 -6.53 4.49 -4.98
C LYS A 23 -5.35 3.75 -4.33
N ALA A 24 -4.12 4.05 -4.75
CA ALA A 24 -2.90 3.42 -4.24
C ALA A 24 -2.77 3.58 -2.72
N PHE A 25 -2.83 4.81 -2.21
CA PHE A 25 -2.71 5.08 -0.78
C PHE A 25 -3.88 4.49 0.01
N GLY A 26 -5.10 4.55 -0.55
CA GLY A 26 -6.28 3.93 0.06
C GLY A 26 -6.14 2.42 0.19
N CYS A 27 -5.72 1.73 -0.87
CA CYS A 27 -5.54 0.27 -0.87
C CYS A 27 -4.44 -0.17 0.09
N VAL A 28 -3.28 0.50 0.09
CA VAL A 28 -2.16 0.21 1.00
C VAL A 28 -2.59 0.38 2.46
N ARG A 29 -3.22 1.52 2.79
CA ARG A 29 -3.69 1.79 4.15
C ARG A 29 -4.75 0.78 4.61
N PHE A 30 -5.70 0.46 3.73
CA PHE A 30 -6.73 -0.53 4.01
C PHE A 30 -6.11 -1.89 4.30
N LEU A 31 -5.23 -2.37 3.40
CA LEU A 31 -4.61 -3.67 3.51
C LEU A 31 -3.77 -3.81 4.79
N TYR A 32 -2.94 -2.81 5.10
CA TYR A 32 -2.15 -2.79 6.34
C TYR A 32 -3.05 -2.93 7.58
N ASN A 33 -4.09 -2.11 7.68
CA ASN A 33 -5.01 -2.13 8.81
C ASN A 33 -5.76 -3.46 8.92
N LYS A 34 -6.17 -4.04 7.78
CA LYS A 34 -6.86 -5.33 7.76
C LYS A 34 -5.93 -6.46 8.21
N MET A 35 -4.71 -6.54 7.66
CA MET A 35 -3.68 -7.50 8.07
C MET A 35 -3.34 -7.36 9.56
N LEU A 36 -3.24 -6.13 10.08
CA LEU A 36 -3.00 -5.88 11.50
C LEU A 36 -4.16 -6.34 12.38
N SER A 37 -5.40 -6.05 11.98
CA SER A 37 -6.60 -6.49 12.69
C SER A 37 -6.66 -8.00 12.78
N ASP A 38 -6.48 -8.70 11.65
CA ASP A 38 -6.55 -10.16 11.62
C ASP A 38 -5.45 -10.81 12.47
N LYS A 39 -4.25 -10.22 12.49
CA LYS A 39 -3.16 -10.65 13.38
C LYS A 39 -3.52 -10.49 14.86
N LYS A 40 -4.14 -9.38 15.24
CA LYS A 40 -4.60 -9.14 16.62
C LYS A 40 -5.67 -10.15 17.01
N ASP A 41 -6.69 -10.31 16.18
CA ASP A 41 -7.80 -11.24 16.43
C ASP A 41 -7.30 -12.69 16.54
N TYR A 42 -6.36 -13.08 15.68
CA TYR A 42 -5.75 -14.41 15.72
C TYR A 42 -4.92 -14.61 16.98
N TYR A 43 -4.13 -13.61 17.38
CA TYR A 43 -3.32 -13.68 18.60
C TYR A 43 -4.19 -13.75 19.85
N GLU A 44 -5.27 -12.97 19.93
CA GLU A 44 -6.18 -13.00 21.08
C GLU A 44 -6.78 -14.38 21.30
N LYS A 45 -7.17 -15.06 20.22
CA LYS A 45 -7.77 -16.41 20.23
C LYS A 45 -6.76 -17.53 20.45
N ASN A 46 -5.60 -17.48 19.80
CA ASN A 46 -4.67 -18.62 19.72
C ASN A 46 -3.38 -18.42 20.52
N LYS A 47 -3.12 -17.20 21.00
CA LYS A 47 -1.84 -16.77 21.62
C LYS A 47 -0.61 -17.05 20.74
N LYS A 48 -0.81 -17.08 19.42
CA LYS A 48 0.22 -17.33 18.40
C LYS A 48 0.25 -16.19 17.38
N SER A 49 1.39 -16.00 16.73
CA SER A 49 1.53 -15.05 15.63
C SER A 49 0.94 -15.61 14.33
N LEU A 50 0.30 -14.75 13.54
CA LEU A 50 -0.20 -15.07 12.20
C LEU A 50 0.68 -14.41 11.14
N SER A 51 1.19 -15.21 10.20
CA SER A 51 1.81 -14.69 8.98
C SER A 51 0.72 -14.52 7.92
N VAL A 52 0.58 -13.31 7.39
CA VAL A 52 -0.41 -12.96 6.35
C VAL A 52 0.30 -12.31 5.18
N ASN A 53 -0.15 -12.62 3.96
CA ASN A 53 0.37 -12.06 2.72
C ASN A 53 -0.72 -11.24 2.01
N PRO A 54 -0.39 -10.07 1.42
CA PRO A 54 -1.30 -9.32 0.55
C PRO A 54 -2.11 -10.15 -0.45
N SER A 55 -1.54 -11.20 -1.03
CA SER A 55 -2.22 -12.06 -2.01
C SER A 55 -3.48 -12.73 -1.44
N ASN A 56 -3.50 -13.05 -0.14
CA ASN A 56 -4.61 -13.71 0.52
C ASN A 56 -5.91 -12.88 0.47
N TYR A 57 -5.77 -11.56 0.39
CA TYR A 57 -6.88 -10.61 0.47
C TYR A 57 -7.45 -10.22 -0.90
N LYS A 58 -6.75 -10.54 -2.01
CA LYS A 58 -7.14 -10.09 -3.36
C LYS A 58 -8.42 -10.75 -3.89
N ASN A 59 -8.80 -11.91 -3.36
CA ASN A 59 -10.04 -12.58 -3.73
C ASN A 59 -11.25 -11.94 -3.02
N GLU A 60 -11.10 -11.59 -1.74
CA GLU A 60 -12.13 -10.94 -0.94
C GLU A 60 -12.28 -9.45 -1.32
N PHE A 61 -11.17 -8.79 -1.66
CA PHE A 61 -11.12 -7.37 -2.01
C PHE A 61 -10.55 -7.16 -3.42
N PRO A 62 -11.35 -7.33 -4.49
CA PRO A 62 -10.88 -7.24 -5.88
C PRO A 62 -10.25 -5.89 -6.24
N PHE A 63 -10.64 -4.80 -5.58
CA PHE A 63 -10.06 -3.47 -5.80
C PHE A 63 -8.56 -3.40 -5.51
N LEU A 64 -8.03 -4.33 -4.68
CA LEU A 64 -6.59 -4.47 -4.46
C LEU A 64 -5.82 -4.91 -5.72
N LYS A 65 -6.51 -5.38 -6.77
CA LYS A 65 -5.90 -5.71 -8.07
C LYS A 65 -5.73 -4.48 -8.97
N GLU A 66 -6.33 -3.35 -8.61
CA GLU A 66 -6.25 -2.10 -9.40
C GLU A 66 -4.97 -1.29 -9.15
N VAL A 67 -4.16 -1.69 -8.16
CA VAL A 67 -2.95 -0.97 -7.73
C VAL A 67 -1.72 -1.86 -7.84
N ASP A 68 -0.55 -1.22 -7.90
CA ASP A 68 0.73 -1.91 -8.00
C ASP A 68 0.95 -2.93 -6.88
N SER A 69 1.44 -4.12 -7.24
CA SER A 69 1.62 -5.22 -6.29
C SER A 69 2.76 -4.96 -5.31
N LEU A 70 3.82 -4.26 -5.72
CA LEU A 70 4.93 -3.92 -4.84
C LEU A 70 4.52 -2.89 -3.80
N ALA A 71 3.64 -1.94 -4.16
CA ALA A 71 3.05 -1.02 -3.20
C ALA A 71 2.28 -1.76 -2.09
N LEU A 72 1.55 -2.82 -2.43
CA LEU A 72 0.83 -3.65 -1.45
C LEU A 72 1.74 -4.56 -0.62
N CYS A 73 2.83 -5.07 -1.20
CA CYS A 73 3.80 -5.91 -0.49
C CYS A 73 4.62 -5.14 0.55
N ASN A 74 4.79 -3.84 0.38
CA ASN A 74 5.51 -2.96 1.29
C ASN A 74 4.56 -2.12 2.18
N ALA A 75 3.31 -2.55 2.31
CA ALA A 75 2.30 -1.91 3.13
C ALA A 75 2.59 -2.03 4.63
#